data_AF-A0A1I3GVP4-F1
#
_entry.id   AF-A0A1I3GVP4-F1
#
_cell.length_a   1.000
_cell.length_b   1.000
_cell.length_c   1.000
_cell.angle_alpha   90.00
_cell.angle_beta   90.00
_cell.angle_gamma   90.00
#
_symmetry.space_group_name_H-M   'P 1'
#
loop_
_entity.id
_entity.type
_entity.pdbx_description
1 polymer ?
#
loop_
_entity_poly.entity_id
_entity_poly.type
_entity_poly.pdbx_seq_one_letter_code
_entity_poly.pdbx_strand_id
1 'polypeptide(L)'
;MKAPIFKNVAGSLLGPLLTIAALIAGCAPFSPRWDARFGEAVDIAKAQQTINPEASLNTEPVKGVDGQAGDAMFDSYRNSFRTPQLLPRGIPSSLSSGGNGSNQVR
;
A
#
# COMPACT_ATOMS: atom_id res chain seq x y z
N MET A 1 -14.15 -52.23 47.58
CA MET A 1 -15.19 -51.29 47.13
C MET A 1 -14.74 -50.72 45.77
N LYS A 2 -15.53 -50.92 44.71
CA LYS A 2 -15.19 -50.59 43.31
C LYS A 2 -15.63 -49.14 43.04
N ALA A 3 -14.70 -48.23 42.74
CA ALA A 3 -15.03 -46.88 42.29
C ALA A 3 -15.29 -46.85 40.76
N PRO A 4 -16.25 -46.04 40.28
CA PRO A 4 -16.80 -46.13 38.93
C PRO A 4 -16.08 -45.28 37.88
N ILE A 5 -15.94 -45.90 36.70
CA ILE A 5 -16.25 -45.36 35.35
C ILE A 5 -16.27 -43.81 35.26
N PHE A 6 -15.11 -43.19 35.10
CA PHE A 6 -14.95 -41.82 34.60
C PHE A 6 -13.86 -41.82 33.51
N LYS A 7 -14.14 -42.49 32.41
CA LYS A 7 -13.36 -42.36 31.17
C LYS A 7 -14.38 -41.89 30.14
N ASN A 8 -14.24 -40.67 29.59
CA ASN A 8 -14.76 -40.22 28.28
C ASN A 8 -15.14 -38.72 28.19
N VAL A 9 -15.10 -37.92 29.26
CA VAL A 9 -15.35 -36.46 29.13
C VAL A 9 -14.13 -35.69 28.60
N ALA A 10 -12.91 -36.13 28.92
CA ALA A 10 -11.67 -35.44 28.54
C ALA A 10 -11.36 -35.50 27.02
N GLY A 11 -11.87 -36.50 26.30
CA GLY A 11 -11.60 -36.66 24.86
C GLY A 11 -12.55 -35.85 23.96
N SER A 12 -13.80 -35.63 24.39
CA SER A 12 -14.84 -35.00 23.55
C SER A 12 -14.70 -33.49 23.43
N LEU A 13 -14.00 -32.85 24.37
CA LEU A 13 -13.74 -31.40 24.37
C LEU A 13 -12.44 -31.04 23.65
N LEU A 14 -11.57 -32.02 23.36
CA LEU A 14 -10.27 -31.80 22.71
C LEU A 14 -10.43 -31.40 21.24
N GLY A 15 -11.42 -31.97 20.54
CA GLY A 15 -11.75 -31.66 19.15
C GLY A 15 -12.17 -30.20 18.92
N PRO A 16 -13.22 -29.68 19.58
CA PRO A 16 -13.65 -28.29 19.41
C PRO A 16 -12.62 -27.28 19.92
N LEU A 17 -11.83 -27.62 20.95
CA LEU A 17 -10.78 -26.74 21.45
C LEU A 17 -9.65 -26.56 20.42
N LEU A 18 -9.28 -27.63 19.70
CA LEU A 18 -8.25 -27.59 18.66
C LEU A 18 -8.71 -26.79 17.43
N THR A 19 -9.98 -26.90 17.04
CA THR A 19 -10.52 -26.12 15.91
C THR A 19 -10.62 -24.64 16.24
N ILE A 20 -11.02 -24.28 17.46
CA ILE A 20 -11.04 -22.88 17.92
C ILE A 20 -9.61 -22.31 17.97
N ALA A 21 -8.64 -23.06 18.47
CA ALA A 21 -7.24 -22.63 18.50
C ALA A 21 -6.67 -22.40 17.09
N ALA A 22 -7.01 -23.26 16.12
CA ALA A 22 -6.60 -23.11 14.73
C ALA A 22 -7.24 -21.88 14.05
N LEU A 23 -8.51 -21.59 14.33
CA LEU A 23 -9.21 -20.41 13.80
C LEU A 23 -8.64 -19.10 14.35
N ILE A 24 -8.28 -19.06 15.63
CA ILE A 24 -7.67 -17.86 16.25
C ILE A 24 -6.25 -17.62 15.71
N ALA A 25 -5.46 -18.68 15.48
CA ALA A 25 -4.11 -18.56 14.93
C ALA A 25 -4.08 -18.00 13.49
N GLY A 26 -5.17 -18.17 12.72
CA GLY A 26 -5.31 -17.57 11.39
C GLY A 26 -5.92 -16.17 11.36
N CYS A 27 -6.67 -15.78 12.41
CA CYS A 27 -7.35 -14.48 12.47
C CYS A 27 -6.48 -13.38 13.10
N ALA A 28 -5.51 -13.73 13.94
CA ALA A 28 -4.54 -12.78 14.44
C ALA A 28 -3.51 -12.45 13.33
N PRO A 29 -3.27 -11.16 13.00
CA PRO A 29 -2.20 -10.82 12.07
C PRO A 29 -0.86 -11.26 12.66
N PHE A 30 -0.29 -12.34 12.11
CA PHE A 30 1.03 -12.83 12.47
C PHE A 30 2.09 -11.97 11.78
N SER A 31 2.18 -10.71 12.20
CA SER A 31 3.20 -9.77 11.76
C SER A 31 4.04 -9.20 12.90
N PRO A 32 4.60 -10.02 13.84
CA PRO A 32 5.27 -9.51 15.04
C PRO A 32 6.44 -8.55 14.74
N ARG A 33 7.13 -8.76 13.62
CA ARG A 33 8.26 -7.93 13.18
C ARG A 33 7.82 -6.68 12.40
N TRP A 34 6.69 -6.74 11.71
CA TRP A 34 6.22 -5.66 10.85
C TRP A 34 5.51 -4.59 11.68
N ASP A 35 4.64 -5.00 12.61
CA ASP A 35 3.97 -4.07 13.54
C ASP A 35 4.97 -3.38 14.47
N ALA A 36 6.02 -4.09 14.89
CA ALA A 36 7.07 -3.51 15.74
C ALA A 36 7.88 -2.41 15.04
N ARG A 37 7.95 -2.41 13.71
CA ARG A 37 8.78 -1.49 12.90
C ARG A 37 7.97 -0.66 11.91
N PHE A 38 6.64 -0.66 12.01
CA PHE A 38 5.78 0.03 11.06
C PHE A 38 6.08 1.54 11.01
N GLY A 39 6.30 2.17 12.17
CA GLY A 39 6.66 3.59 12.25
C GLY A 39 7.95 3.91 11.49
N GLU A 40 9.00 3.09 11.66
CA GLU A 40 10.27 3.24 10.95
C GLU A 40 10.10 3.08 9.44
N ALA A 41 9.28 2.12 8.99
CA ALA A 41 8.97 1.95 7.58
C ALA A 41 8.24 3.17 6.98
N VAL A 42 7.30 3.76 7.72
CA VAL A 42 6.59 4.98 7.31
C VAL A 42 7.54 6.18 7.25
N ASP A 43 8.43 6.33 8.24
CA ASP A 43 9.41 7.41 8.27
C ASP A 43 10.37 7.33 7.08
N ILE A 44 10.86 6.12 6.76
CA ILE A 44 11.70 5.88 5.58
C ILE A 44 10.94 6.21 4.29
N ALA A 45 9.70 5.71 4.15
CA ALA A 45 8.89 5.97 2.97
C ALA A 45 8.63 7.48 2.79
N LYS A 46 8.33 8.17 3.89
CA LYS A 46 8.14 9.62 3.89
C LYS A 46 9.43 10.35 3.51
N ALA A 47 10.57 9.94 4.05
CA ALA A 47 11.86 10.52 3.70
C ALA A 47 12.18 10.35 2.20
N GLN A 48 11.84 9.19 1.61
CA GLN A 48 12.00 8.94 0.17
C GLN A 48 11.05 9.76 -0.70
N GLN A 49 9.86 10.11 -0.19
CA GLN A 49 8.88 10.94 -0.90
C GLN A 49 9.07 12.45 -0.67
N THR A 50 9.88 12.83 0.33
CA THR A 50 10.11 14.24 0.67
C THR A 50 11.20 14.81 -0.22
N ILE A 51 10.81 15.69 -1.15
CA ILE A 51 11.74 16.34 -2.09
C ILE A 51 12.68 17.33 -1.37
N ASN A 52 12.16 18.04 -0.38
CA ASN A 52 12.92 19.03 0.39
C ASN A 52 12.49 18.98 1.87
N PRO A 53 13.30 18.41 2.78
CA PRO A 53 12.97 18.31 4.20
C PRO A 53 13.07 19.66 4.94
N GLU A 54 13.92 20.59 4.49
CA GLU A 54 14.09 21.93 5.04
C GLU A 54 13.09 22.97 4.52
N ALA A 55 12.11 22.58 3.68
CA ALA A 55 11.16 23.49 3.04
C ALA A 55 10.41 24.41 4.02
N SER A 56 10.14 23.93 5.25
CA SER A 56 9.46 24.72 6.29
C SER A 56 10.30 25.89 6.83
N LEU A 57 11.61 25.86 6.66
CA LEU A 57 12.52 26.91 7.13
C LEU A 57 12.70 28.02 6.09
N ASN A 58 12.26 27.78 4.84
CA ASN A 58 12.35 28.76 3.78
C ASN A 58 11.30 29.87 3.96
N THR A 59 11.75 31.10 4.15
CA THR A 59 10.89 32.29 4.25
C THR A 59 10.69 33.02 2.93
N GLU A 60 11.31 32.55 1.84
CA GLU A 60 11.11 33.15 0.52
C GLU A 60 9.64 33.07 0.10
N PRO A 61 9.09 34.14 -0.50
CA PRO A 61 7.74 34.09 -1.05
C PRO A 61 7.62 33.01 -2.12
N VAL A 62 6.57 32.18 -2.02
CA VAL A 62 6.27 31.17 -3.04
C VAL A 62 5.96 31.87 -4.36
N LYS A 63 6.83 31.71 -5.35
CA LYS A 63 6.51 32.07 -6.73
C LYS A 63 5.57 30.99 -7.25
N GLY A 64 4.28 31.32 -7.34
CA GLY A 64 3.24 30.39 -7.78
C GLY A 64 3.45 29.88 -9.20
N VAL A 65 2.47 29.11 -9.69
CA VAL A 65 2.47 28.61 -11.08
C VAL A 65 2.09 29.75 -12.03
N ASP A 66 2.79 29.91 -13.15
CA ASP A 66 2.38 30.87 -14.18
C ASP A 66 1.09 30.42 -14.89
N GLY A 67 0.32 31.37 -15.41
CA GLY A 67 -0.99 31.07 -15.98
C GLY A 67 -0.94 30.09 -17.16
N GLN A 68 0.11 30.16 -17.98
CA GLN A 68 0.27 29.28 -19.13
C GLN A 68 0.64 27.86 -18.71
N ALA A 69 1.52 27.70 -17.72
CA ALA A 69 1.82 26.41 -17.11
C ALA A 69 0.58 25.82 -16.43
N GLY A 70 -0.22 26.63 -15.75
CA GLY A 70 -1.50 26.20 -15.17
C GLY A 70 -2.46 25.62 -16.21
N ASP A 71 -2.63 26.33 -17.33
CA ASP A 71 -3.46 25.86 -18.45
C ASP A 71 -2.94 24.54 -19.04
N ALA A 72 -1.63 24.45 -19.28
CA ALA A 72 -0.99 23.23 -19.77
C ALA A 72 -1.12 22.04 -18.79
N MET A 73 -1.10 22.29 -17.48
CA MET A 73 -1.33 21.27 -16.46
C MET A 73 -2.77 20.73 -16.51
N PHE A 74 -3.77 21.61 -16.60
CA PHE A 74 -5.17 21.21 -16.72
C PHE A 74 -5.44 20.47 -18.03
N ASP A 75 -4.86 20.90 -19.13
CA ASP A 75 -4.96 20.22 -20.42
C ASP A 75 -4.33 18.83 -20.37
N SER A 76 -3.14 18.70 -19.78
CA SER A 76 -2.47 17.41 -19.60
C SER A 76 -3.29 16.47 -18.71
N TYR A 77 -3.88 16.98 -17.62
CA TYR A 77 -4.77 16.22 -16.75
C TYR A 77 -6.02 15.75 -17.48
N ARG A 78 -6.70 16.64 -18.22
CA ARG A 78 -7.87 16.27 -19.01
C ARG A 78 -7.52 15.22 -20.07
N ASN A 79 -6.39 15.39 -20.73
CA ASN A 79 -5.94 14.47 -21.77
C ASN A 79 -5.57 13.11 -21.21
N SER A 80 -5.06 13.00 -19.97
CA SER A 80 -4.76 11.70 -19.35
C SER A 80 -5.96 10.77 -19.22
N PHE A 81 -7.19 11.29 -19.21
CA PHE A 81 -8.39 10.47 -19.19
C PHE A 81 -8.89 10.09 -20.59
N ARG A 82 -8.52 10.86 -21.61
CA ARG A 82 -8.89 10.60 -23.02
C ARG A 82 -7.92 9.65 -23.69
N THR A 83 -6.65 9.91 -23.45
CA THR A 83 -5.52 9.11 -23.87
C THR A 83 -4.71 8.91 -22.60
N PRO A 84 -4.84 7.77 -21.93
CA PRO A 84 -3.99 7.48 -20.77
C PRO A 84 -2.47 7.61 -21.15
N GLN A 85 -1.50 7.36 -20.27
CA GLN A 85 -0.07 7.31 -20.67
C GLN A 85 0.52 5.91 -20.42
N LEU A 86 1.12 5.30 -21.45
CA LEU A 86 1.75 3.99 -21.33
C LEU A 86 3.00 4.27 -20.50
N LEU A 87 3.11 3.58 -19.36
CA LEU A 87 4.17 3.87 -18.42
C LEU A 87 5.53 3.74 -19.10
N PRO A 88 6.51 4.57 -18.70
CA PRO A 88 7.90 4.41 -19.12
C PRO A 88 8.35 2.95 -18.96
N ARG A 89 9.01 2.42 -19.99
CA ARG A 89 9.36 1.00 -20.14
C ARG A 89 10.08 0.48 -18.88
N GLY A 90 9.42 -0.37 -18.11
CA GLY A 90 9.94 -0.96 -16.88
C GLY A 90 8.91 -1.16 -15.76
N ILE A 91 7.70 -0.61 -15.90
CA ILE A 91 6.62 -0.76 -14.93
C ILE A 91 5.60 -1.79 -15.47
N PRO A 92 5.20 -2.82 -14.69
CA PRO A 92 4.32 -3.87 -15.18
C PRO A 92 3.00 -3.29 -15.71
N SER A 93 2.49 -3.91 -16.79
CA SER A 93 1.31 -3.47 -17.54
C SER A 93 0.01 -3.39 -16.72
N SER A 94 -0.04 -3.99 -15.53
CA SER A 94 -1.13 -3.81 -14.56
C SER A 94 -1.17 -2.42 -13.91
N LEU A 95 -0.10 -1.62 -14.06
CA LEU A 95 -0.03 -0.25 -13.58
C LEU A 95 -0.06 0.78 -14.73
N SER A 96 0.05 0.30 -15.99
CA SER A 96 0.26 1.13 -17.18
C SER A 96 -1.03 1.48 -17.92
N SER A 97 -1.78 2.44 -17.39
CA SER A 97 -2.87 3.08 -18.13
C SER A 97 -2.32 4.18 -19.05
N GLY A 98 -1.70 3.78 -20.19
CA GLY A 98 -2.07 3.92 -21.63
C GLY A 98 -1.95 5.14 -22.61
N GLY A 99 -0.84 5.48 -23.30
CA GLY A 99 -0.74 6.43 -24.47
C GLY A 99 0.66 7.08 -24.63
N ASN A 100 1.12 7.66 -25.76
CA ASN A 100 0.54 8.17 -27.00
C ASN A 100 1.59 8.18 -28.14
N GLY A 101 1.14 8.16 -29.40
CA GLY A 101 1.97 8.12 -30.61
C GLY A 101 2.66 9.44 -30.98
N SER A 102 3.92 9.33 -31.39
CA SER A 102 4.68 10.36 -32.08
C SER A 102 4.98 9.92 -33.51
N ASN A 103 4.35 10.61 -34.44
CA ASN A 103 4.64 10.67 -35.87
C ASN A 103 6.17 10.77 -36.14
N GLN A 104 6.78 9.71 -36.64
CA GLN A 104 8.13 9.72 -37.20
C GLN A 104 8.01 9.64 -38.72
N VAL A 105 7.90 10.81 -39.34
CA VAL A 105 7.95 10.95 -40.81
C VAL A 105 9.40 10.78 -41.25
N ARG A 106 9.65 9.72 -42.02
CA ARG A 106 10.61 9.73 -43.11
C ARG A 106 9.91 9.18 -44.34
#